data_AF-A0AAE7H9V5-F1
#
_entry.id   AF-A0AAE7H9V5-F1
#
_cell.length_a   1.000
_cell.length_b   1.000
_cell.length_c   1.000
_cell.angle_alpha   90.00
_cell.angle_beta   90.00
_cell.angle_gamma   90.00
#
_symmetry.space_group_name_H-M   'P 1'
#
loop_
_entity.id
_entity.type
_entity.pdbx_description
1 polymer ?
#
loop_
_entity_poly.entity_id
_entity_poly.type
_entity_poly.pdbx_seq_one_letter_code
_entity_poly.pdbx_strand_id
1 'polypeptide(L)'
;MVLNIDEFVLDGWEIYSEADFYREFSALLNFGDYYGCNLDALWGRLSTDVKRPVKIIWLHSELSRLVFRGSFDKIVMILEKIK
;
A
#
# COMPACT_ATOMS: atom_id res chain seq x y z
N MET A 1 11.59 18.96 18.69
CA MET A 1 10.19 18.56 18.40
C MET A 1 10.28 17.19 17.74
N VAL A 2 9.77 16.13 18.37
CA VAL A 2 9.74 14.79 17.75
C VAL A 2 8.51 14.77 16.85
N LEU A 3 8.71 14.54 15.55
CA LEU A 3 7.58 14.29 14.65
C LEU A 3 7.05 12.90 14.96
N ASN A 4 5.78 12.80 15.37
CA ASN A 4 5.08 11.52 15.35
C ASN A 4 4.82 11.16 13.88
N ILE A 5 5.35 10.04 13.43
CA ILE A 5 5.13 9.49 12.10
C ILE A 5 4.16 8.33 12.25
N ASP A 6 3.06 8.36 11.52
CA ASP A 6 2.15 7.22 11.48
C ASP A 6 2.86 6.08 10.73
N GLU A 7 3.05 4.95 11.41
CA GLU A 7 3.73 3.77 10.86
C GLU A 7 2.72 2.63 10.65
N PHE A 8 2.69 2.11 9.44
CA PHE A 8 1.82 1.01 9.03
C PHE A 8 2.66 -0.15 8.54
N VAL A 9 2.32 -1.36 8.99
CA VAL A 9 3.02 -2.59 8.64
C VAL A 9 2.11 -3.48 7.81
N LEU A 10 2.58 -3.88 6.63
CA LEU A 10 1.94 -4.84 5.75
C LEU A 10 2.82 -6.09 5.69
N ASP A 11 2.28 -7.26 6.02
CA ASP A 11 3.03 -8.53 5.96
C ASP A 11 2.70 -9.29 4.68
N GLY A 12 3.72 -9.52 3.84
CA GLY A 12 3.62 -10.26 2.59
C GLY A 12 3.24 -11.74 2.77
N TRP A 13 3.33 -12.31 3.98
CA TRP A 13 2.82 -13.66 4.26
C TRP A 13 1.31 -13.78 4.16
N GLU A 14 0.57 -12.69 4.38
CA GLU A 14 -0.90 -12.67 4.31
C GLU A 14 -1.40 -12.29 2.91
N ILE A 15 -0.49 -12.15 1.94
CA ILE A 15 -0.77 -11.59 0.62
C ILE A 15 -0.47 -12.61 -0.47
N TYR A 16 -1.52 -13.27 -0.96
CA TYR A 16 -1.44 -14.37 -1.94
C TYR A 16 -1.90 -13.97 -3.34
N SER A 17 -2.39 -12.74 -3.52
CA SER A 17 -2.84 -12.18 -4.79
C SER A 17 -2.85 -10.66 -4.77
N GLU A 18 -2.89 -10.02 -5.94
CA GLU A 18 -3.00 -8.56 -6.03
C GLU A 18 -4.30 -8.06 -5.36
N ALA A 19 -5.37 -8.85 -5.42
CA ALA A 19 -6.63 -8.57 -4.73
C ALA A 19 -6.47 -8.59 -3.20
N ASP A 20 -5.67 -9.53 -2.65
CA ASP A 20 -5.35 -9.54 -1.22
C ASP A 20 -4.59 -8.28 -0.83
N PHE A 21 -3.62 -7.85 -1.64
CA PHE A 21 -2.93 -6.58 -1.39
C PHE A 21 -3.91 -5.41 -1.31
N TYR A 22 -4.79 -5.24 -2.29
CA TYR A 22 -5.73 -4.12 -2.26
C TYR A 22 -6.67 -4.19 -1.04
N ARG A 23 -7.10 -5.38 -0.63
CA ARG A 23 -7.93 -5.57 0.56
C ARG A 23 -7.17 -5.20 1.83
N GLU A 24 -6.03 -5.83 2.07
CA GLU A 24 -5.25 -5.60 3.29
C GLU A 24 -4.74 -4.16 3.38
N PHE A 25 -4.25 -3.61 2.26
CA PHE A 25 -3.71 -2.26 2.22
C PHE A 25 -4.78 -1.17 2.40
N SER A 26 -5.95 -1.36 1.78
CA SER A 26 -7.07 -0.42 1.95
C SER A 26 -7.65 -0.45 3.36
N ALA A 27 -7.67 -1.60 4.02
CA ALA A 27 -8.03 -1.72 5.42
C ALA A 27 -6.99 -1.04 6.32
N LEU A 28 -5.70 -1.30 6.08
CA LEU A 28 -4.58 -0.75 6.85
C LEU A 28 -4.58 0.79 6.85
N LEU A 29 -4.88 1.40 5.71
CA LEU A 29 -4.92 2.87 5.55
C LEU A 29 -6.33 3.47 5.57
N ASN A 30 -7.35 2.67 5.88
CA ASN A 30 -8.74 3.08 5.98
C ASN A 30 -9.28 3.83 4.74
N PHE A 31 -9.12 3.27 3.53
CA PHE A 31 -9.63 3.87 2.28
C PHE A 31 -11.15 3.80 2.12
N GLY A 32 -11.84 3.04 2.99
CA GLY A 32 -13.29 2.88 3.01
C GLY A 32 -13.85 1.96 1.92
N ASP A 33 -15.17 1.74 1.98
CA ASP A 33 -15.89 0.66 1.27
C ASP A 33 -15.91 0.78 -0.26
N TYR A 34 -15.63 1.96 -0.80
CA TYR A 34 -15.69 2.25 -2.25
C TYR A 34 -14.30 2.33 -2.90
N TYR A 35 -13.31 1.64 -2.33
CA TYR A 35 -11.99 1.58 -2.94
C TYR A 35 -11.99 0.74 -4.22
N GLY A 36 -11.50 1.31 -5.33
CA GLY A 36 -11.57 0.70 -6.66
C GLY A 36 -10.62 -0.47 -6.93
N CYS A 37 -9.76 -0.84 -5.97
CA CYS A 37 -8.83 -1.98 -6.04
C CYS A 37 -8.00 -2.05 -7.34
N ASN A 38 -7.43 -0.91 -7.74
CA ASN A 38 -6.54 -0.80 -8.90
C ASN A 38 -5.50 0.31 -8.68
N LEU A 39 -4.48 0.39 -9.56
CA LEU A 39 -3.38 1.34 -9.45
C LEU A 39 -3.82 2.81 -9.47
N ASP A 40 -4.82 3.17 -10.29
CA ASP A 40 -5.32 4.55 -10.36
C ASP A 40 -6.04 4.94 -9.06
N ALA A 41 -6.84 4.02 -8.50
CA ALA A 41 -7.48 4.21 -7.21
C ALA A 41 -6.45 4.30 -6.07
N LEU A 42 -5.40 3.46 -6.09
CA LEU A 42 -4.29 3.51 -5.14
C LEU A 42 -3.61 4.88 -5.16
N TRP A 43 -3.22 5.34 -6.35
CA TRP A 43 -2.63 6.66 -6.53
C TRP A 43 -3.53 7.77 -6.00
N GLY A 44 -4.84 7.72 -6.33
CA GLY A 44 -5.83 8.68 -5.86
C GLY A 44 -5.85 8.79 -4.33
N ARG A 45 -6.08 7.67 -3.64
CA ARG A 45 -6.17 7.63 -2.17
C ARG A 45 -4.88 8.09 -1.48
N LEU A 46 -3.73 7.65 -1.96
CA LEU A 46 -2.42 8.07 -1.40
C LEU A 46 -2.12 9.56 -1.65
N SER A 47 -2.66 10.12 -2.73
CA SER A 47 -2.45 11.53 -3.09
C SER A 47 -3.34 12.48 -2.30
N THR A 48 -4.51 12.03 -1.82
CA THR A 48 -5.52 12.91 -1.22
C THR A 48 -5.87 12.60 0.23
N ASP A 49 -5.84 11.33 0.64
CA ASP A 49 -6.54 10.90 1.85
C ASP A 49 -5.59 10.46 2.98
N VAL A 50 -4.34 10.13 2.66
CA VAL A 50 -3.34 9.71 3.65
C VAL A 50 -2.59 10.91 4.22
N LYS A 51 -2.73 11.11 5.53
CA LYS A 51 -2.02 12.16 6.28
C LYS A 51 -0.51 11.89 6.29
N ARG A 52 0.29 12.93 6.09
CA ARG A 52 1.77 12.87 6.08
C ARG A 52 2.37 13.56 7.32
N PRO A 53 3.58 13.16 7.78
CA PRO A 53 4.41 12.07 7.26
C PRO A 53 3.84 10.69 7.62
N VAL A 54 4.03 9.73 6.71
CA VAL A 54 3.62 8.34 6.90
C VAL A 54 4.78 7.41 6.55
N LYS A 55 4.91 6.30 7.27
CA LYS A 55 5.87 5.24 6.99
C LYS A 55 5.13 3.94 6.74
N ILE A 56 5.38 3.32 5.59
CA ILE A 56 4.82 2.03 5.24
C ILE A 56 5.97 1.02 5.22
N ILE A 57 5.85 -0.03 6.02
CA ILE A 57 6.80 -1.14 6.07
C ILE A 57 6.11 -2.34 5.42
N TRP A 58 6.62 -2.79 4.29
CA TRP A 58 6.14 -4.01 3.64
C TRP A 58 7.10 -5.16 3.95
N LEU A 59 6.80 -5.91 5.00
CA LEU A 59 7.55 -7.10 5.39
C LEU A 59 7.33 -8.21 4.36
N HIS A 60 8.37 -9.01 4.11
CA HIS A 60 8.29 -10.17 3.20
C HIS A 60 7.75 -9.82 1.79
N SER A 61 7.94 -8.59 1.33
CA SER A 61 7.39 -8.08 0.05
C SER A 61 7.85 -8.86 -1.19
N GLU A 62 8.98 -9.57 -1.10
CA GLU A 62 9.45 -10.48 -2.14
C GLU A 62 8.44 -11.61 -2.45
N LEU A 63 7.63 -12.05 -1.48
CA LEU A 63 6.54 -13.00 -1.72
C LEU A 63 5.49 -12.38 -2.65
N SER A 64 5.08 -11.15 -2.38
CA SER A 64 4.16 -10.41 -3.23
C SER A 64 4.77 -10.14 -4.62
N ARG A 65 6.08 -9.88 -4.72
CA ARG A 65 6.77 -9.72 -6.02
C ARG A 65 6.64 -10.96 -6.89
N LEU A 66 6.82 -12.15 -6.32
CA LEU A 66 6.68 -13.42 -7.05
C LEU A 66 5.25 -13.66 -7.56
N VAL A 67 4.25 -13.26 -6.77
CA VAL A 67 2.83 -13.47 -7.09
C VAL A 67 2.30 -12.42 -8.07
N PHE A 68 2.68 -11.15 -7.90
CA PHE A 68 2.06 -10.02 -8.62
C PHE A 68 2.72 -9.75 -9.97
N ARG A 69 3.89 -10.34 -10.22
CA ARG A 69 4.68 -10.15 -11.43
C ARG A 69 4.85 -8.63 -11.71
N GLY A 70 4.50 -8.17 -12.90
CA GLY A 70 4.69 -6.77 -13.32
C GLY A 70 3.84 -5.73 -12.59
N SER A 71 2.86 -6.12 -11.77
CA SER A 71 2.10 -5.16 -10.94
C SER A 71 2.88 -4.72 -9.70
N PHE A 72 3.75 -5.57 -9.15
CA PHE A 72 4.51 -5.26 -7.92
C PHE A 72 5.33 -3.98 -8.07
N ASP A 73 6.13 -3.90 -9.14
CA ASP A 73 7.02 -2.76 -9.36
C ASP A 73 6.24 -1.46 -9.56
N LYS A 74 5.03 -1.54 -10.16
CA LYS A 74 4.14 -0.38 -10.33
C LYS A 74 3.58 0.09 -8.99
N ILE A 75 3.20 -0.83 -8.11
CA ILE A 75 2.74 -0.50 -6.76
C ILE A 75 3.88 0.18 -5.98
N VAL A 76 5.08 -0.40 -5.97
CA VAL A 76 6.25 0.18 -5.28
C VAL A 76 6.56 1.57 -5.83
N MET A 77 6.57 1.74 -7.16
CA MET A 77 6.77 3.04 -7.79
C MET A 77 5.75 4.09 -7.31
N ILE A 78 4.47 3.71 -7.15
CA ILE A 78 3.45 4.62 -6.60
C ILE A 78 3.77 4.97 -5.14
N LEU A 79 4.08 3.98 -4.31
CA LEU A 79 4.38 4.20 -2.89
C LEU A 79 5.61 5.10 -2.69
N GLU A 80 6.65 4.96 -3.51
CA GLU A 80 7.88 5.77 -3.43
C GLU A 80 7.72 7.18 -4.01
N LYS A 81 6.83 7.35 -5.00
CA LYS A 81 6.59 8.64 -5.66
C LYS A 81 5.76 9.59 -4.79
N ILE A 82 4.93 9.03 -3.91
CA ILE A 82 4.14 9.80 -2.96
C ILE A 82 5.04 10.17 -1.76
N LYS A 83 5.47 11.44 -1.69
CA LYS A 83 6.30 12.00 -0.61
C LYS A 83 5.54 12.91 0.33
#